data_AF-K9ZYJ9-F1
#
_entry.id   AF-K9ZYJ9-F1
#
_cell.length_a   1.000
_cell.length_b   1.000
_cell.length_c   1.000
_cell.angle_alpha   90.00
_cell.angle_beta   90.00
_cell.angle_gamma   90.00
#
_symmetry.space_group_name_H-M   'P 1'
#
loop_
_entity.id
_entity.type
_entity.pdbx_description
1 polymer ?
#
loop_
_entity_poly.entity_id
_entity_poly.type
_entity_poly.pdbx_seq_one_letter_code
_entity_poly.pdbx_strand_id
1 'polypeptide(L)'
;MYRSTLWSALFSLGTSLAAPPDIYVAYPPINHSVPFDHVLFEGSVPPGASLRIDGRVVNTGPDGLFIEWLPLRSGLNTLRLESTLGPERSVRTYPVRSVPPQVLAAKPTAIAPDSVTPITDVRWYGPALGNQSVTVSFRGSPGGQASFRLGSLGPFPMRERTATDFPGSTSLPPGLYEGSLVLPGAISLQDAVITVTLTGADQGRASARAPGTLSVGGEARTGIVTVEDVGRGVNAGTAVARHGAGGNFIVFLKNGMKFTVIGEEGNTYRAQLAPGQTVNLLKSQVRLLPGAPLPRVSFSRIETRRVPEGGAEFVQIRVPLSDRVPFTVEQTSGRYDQHLDVRLYQTRAEVDAIVSAFPDTVVRDVRWVQEQDGVARIRIELAGPQQWGYTTFFDGTTLVVQLRGPPTVSPPRPLEGRRILIDPGHGGSESGGAGALRVNEKDLMLPLSLRLAEKLRSLGATVTMTRTADLTVPLYLRPLQAENEGAEVLLSVHANALPDGVDPKRYRGAGVYYYWPQARPLADALLASLLQRVPEVGNDGIHYQNLALTRPSAQLSVLIETAYLTDPDNLRLLMSASGQERLADALARGLEDFYRAQTLPRR
;
A
#
# COMPACT_ATOMS: atom_id res chain seq x y z
N MET A 1 17.53 89.76 25.26
CA MET A 1 17.90 88.42 25.75
C MET A 1 16.62 87.66 26.09
N TYR A 2 16.50 86.47 25.52
CA TYR A 2 15.28 85.67 25.40
C TYR A 2 14.64 85.27 26.73
N ARG A 3 13.29 85.32 26.78
CA ARG A 3 12.46 84.66 27.79
C ARG A 3 11.98 83.31 27.26
N SER A 4 11.96 82.34 28.17
CA SER A 4 11.55 80.95 28.03
C SER A 4 10.06 80.76 27.78
N THR A 5 9.70 79.80 26.92
CA THR A 5 8.38 79.15 26.92
C THR A 5 8.56 77.65 26.73
N LEU A 6 8.18 76.90 27.77
CA LEU A 6 8.03 75.44 27.77
C LEU A 6 6.78 75.07 26.94
N TRP A 7 6.91 74.08 26.05
CA TRP A 7 5.78 73.39 25.43
C TRP A 7 5.71 71.97 25.97
N SER A 8 4.63 71.67 26.69
CA SER A 8 4.23 70.35 27.13
C SER A 8 3.63 69.57 25.95
N ALA A 9 4.29 68.49 25.53
CA ALA A 9 3.75 67.55 24.57
C ALA A 9 2.81 66.55 25.28
N LEU A 10 1.54 66.52 24.87
CA LEU A 10 0.60 65.46 25.24
C LEU A 10 1.03 64.15 24.56
N PHE A 11 1.26 63.10 25.35
CA PHE A 11 1.26 61.73 24.87
C PHE A 11 -0.19 61.29 24.62
N SER A 12 -0.59 61.15 23.36
CA SER A 12 -1.77 60.39 22.99
C SER A 12 -1.41 58.89 22.99
N LEU A 13 -1.90 58.18 23.99
CA LEU A 13 -2.00 56.71 23.97
C LEU A 13 -3.02 56.32 22.89
N GLY A 14 -2.55 56.13 21.67
CA GLY A 14 -3.33 55.47 20.63
C GLY A 14 -3.49 54.01 20.99
N THR A 15 -4.70 53.60 21.39
CA THR A 15 -5.10 52.19 21.42
C THR A 15 -5.09 51.66 19.99
N SER A 16 -4.07 50.89 19.61
CA SER A 16 -4.16 50.08 18.39
C SER A 16 -5.27 49.06 18.61
N LEU A 17 -6.40 49.22 17.92
CA LEU A 17 -7.40 48.16 17.82
C LEU A 17 -6.68 46.93 17.24
N ALA A 18 -6.60 45.86 18.02
CA ALA A 18 -6.04 44.60 17.56
C ALA A 18 -6.91 44.09 16.40
N ALA A 19 -6.30 43.58 15.33
CA ALA A 19 -7.06 42.99 14.23
C ALA A 19 -7.93 41.82 14.75
N PRO A 20 -9.15 41.62 14.19
CA PRO A 20 -10.00 40.51 14.59
C PRO A 20 -9.28 39.17 14.39
N PRO A 21 -9.49 38.18 15.27
CA PRO A 21 -8.76 36.93 15.20
C PRO A 21 -9.08 36.19 13.90
N ASP A 22 -8.08 35.95 13.06
CA ASP A 22 -8.27 35.23 11.80
C ASP A 22 -8.64 33.76 12.04
N ILE A 23 -9.51 33.20 11.20
CA ILE A 23 -9.87 31.78 11.25
C ILE A 23 -9.35 31.12 9.99
N TYR A 24 -8.25 30.40 10.15
CA TYR A 24 -7.64 29.62 9.09
C TYR A 24 -8.18 28.19 9.11
N VAL A 25 -8.69 27.73 7.96
CA VAL A 25 -9.13 26.34 7.76
C VAL A 25 -8.15 25.69 6.81
N ALA A 26 -7.37 24.75 7.34
CA ALA A 26 -6.41 23.97 6.56
C ALA A 26 -7.14 22.92 5.73
N TYR A 27 -8.05 22.18 6.36
CA TYR A 27 -8.87 21.16 5.73
C TYR A 27 -10.27 21.16 6.36
N PRO A 28 -11.33 20.90 5.57
CA PRO A 28 -11.33 20.58 4.14
C PRO A 28 -11.14 21.81 3.25
N PRO A 29 -10.79 21.68 1.96
CA PRO A 29 -10.80 22.82 1.04
C PRO A 29 -12.21 23.42 0.89
N ILE A 30 -12.31 24.65 0.39
CA ILE A 30 -13.63 25.29 0.21
C ILE A 30 -14.44 24.51 -0.83
N ASN A 31 -15.75 24.30 -0.57
CA ASN A 31 -16.66 23.49 -1.40
C ASN A 31 -16.33 21.98 -1.46
N HIS A 32 -15.60 21.46 -0.47
CA HIS A 32 -15.32 20.03 -0.37
C HIS A 32 -16.59 19.18 -0.24
N SER A 33 -16.55 17.98 -0.83
CA SER A 33 -17.64 17.01 -0.80
C SER A 33 -17.15 15.68 -0.27
N VAL A 34 -17.80 15.15 0.77
CA VAL A 34 -17.44 13.88 1.41
C VAL A 34 -18.55 12.85 1.27
N PRO A 35 -18.23 11.56 1.02
CA PRO A 35 -19.22 10.49 0.97
C PRO A 35 -19.59 9.96 2.37
N PHE A 36 -19.53 10.80 3.39
CA PHE A 36 -19.67 10.43 4.80
C PHE A 36 -20.59 11.41 5.52
N ASP A 37 -21.11 10.98 6.67
CA ASP A 37 -21.89 11.81 7.61
C ASP A 37 -21.01 12.60 8.59
N HIS A 38 -19.69 12.59 8.39
CA HIS A 38 -18.72 13.38 9.15
C HIS A 38 -17.65 13.96 8.21
N VAL A 39 -16.96 15.01 8.66
CA VAL A 39 -15.79 15.57 7.96
C VAL A 39 -14.66 15.84 8.94
N LEU A 40 -13.44 15.56 8.50
CA LEU A 40 -12.23 16.03 9.18
C LEU A 40 -12.16 17.55 9.03
N PHE A 41 -12.00 18.27 10.12
CA PHE A 41 -11.99 19.73 10.10
C PHE A 41 -10.84 20.25 10.96
N GLU A 42 -9.84 20.83 10.32
CA GLU A 42 -8.61 21.27 10.99
C GLU A 42 -8.14 22.63 10.50
N GLY A 43 -7.40 23.31 11.36
CA GLY A 43 -6.96 24.67 11.10
C GLY A 43 -6.30 25.32 12.30
N SER A 44 -6.27 26.65 12.27
CA SER A 44 -5.72 27.45 13.36
C SER A 44 -6.50 28.75 13.58
N VAL A 45 -6.49 29.20 14.83
CA VAL A 45 -6.81 30.57 15.24
C VAL A 45 -5.55 31.22 15.83
N PRO A 46 -5.50 32.54 16.08
CA PRO A 46 -4.39 33.13 16.79
C PRO A 46 -4.15 32.47 18.16
N PRO A 47 -2.90 32.31 18.60
CA PRO A 47 -2.57 31.81 19.94
C PRO A 47 -3.37 32.53 21.03
N GLY A 48 -3.98 31.76 21.94
CA GLY A 48 -4.84 32.28 23.02
C GLY A 48 -6.27 32.65 22.62
N ALA A 49 -6.63 32.57 21.34
CA ALA A 49 -8.01 32.76 20.90
C ALA A 49 -8.86 31.51 21.17
N SER A 50 -10.12 31.74 21.54
CA SER A 50 -11.13 30.67 21.60
C SER A 50 -11.75 30.44 20.23
N LEU A 51 -12.27 29.24 19.98
CA LEU A 51 -12.99 28.88 18.76
C LEU A 51 -14.29 28.15 19.11
N ARG A 52 -15.37 28.48 18.39
CA ARG A 52 -16.62 27.72 18.37
C ARG A 52 -17.02 27.37 16.94
N ILE A 53 -17.55 26.16 16.76
CA ILE A 53 -18.12 25.69 15.48
C ILE A 53 -19.57 25.29 15.74
N ASP A 54 -20.51 25.93 15.05
CA ASP A 54 -21.96 25.76 15.26
C ASP A 54 -22.35 25.88 16.74
N GLY A 55 -21.72 26.83 17.43
CA GLY A 55 -21.91 27.09 18.86
C GLY A 55 -21.23 26.11 19.81
N ARG A 56 -20.61 25.03 19.32
CA ARG A 56 -19.81 24.08 20.13
C ARG A 56 -18.41 24.63 20.37
N VAL A 57 -17.91 24.57 21.60
CA VAL A 57 -16.53 24.97 21.92
C VAL A 57 -15.56 23.96 21.31
N VAL A 58 -14.54 24.46 20.62
CA VAL A 58 -13.44 23.66 20.07
C VAL A 58 -12.22 23.80 20.96
N ASN A 59 -11.55 22.68 21.22
CA ASN A 59 -10.31 22.69 21.98
C ASN A 59 -9.17 23.17 21.08
N THR A 60 -8.80 24.44 21.20
CA THR A 60 -7.63 25.02 20.54
C THR A 60 -6.40 24.85 21.43
N GLY A 61 -5.29 24.38 20.86
CA GLY A 61 -4.01 24.32 21.57
C GLY A 61 -3.51 25.72 21.95
N PRO A 62 -2.44 25.82 22.78
CA PRO A 62 -1.84 27.11 23.15
C PRO A 62 -1.37 27.95 21.95
N ASP A 63 -1.02 27.28 20.85
CA ASP A 63 -0.65 27.84 19.55
C ASP A 63 -1.85 28.08 18.61
N GLY A 64 -3.06 27.81 19.08
CA GLY A 64 -4.31 28.01 18.35
C GLY A 64 -4.68 26.89 17.37
N LEU A 65 -3.92 25.79 17.32
CA LEU A 65 -4.22 24.65 16.44
C LEU A 65 -5.44 23.88 16.93
N PHE A 66 -6.26 23.42 16.00
CA PHE A 66 -7.39 22.54 16.30
C PHE A 66 -7.58 21.47 15.22
N ILE A 67 -8.17 20.35 15.64
CA ILE A 67 -8.66 19.30 14.77
C ILE A 67 -9.95 18.71 15.33
N GLU A 68 -10.96 18.61 14.49
CA GLU A 68 -12.30 18.17 14.84
C GLU A 68 -12.83 17.15 13.84
N TRP A 69 -13.76 16.31 14.32
CA TRP A 69 -14.50 15.37 13.51
C TRP A 69 -15.97 15.77 13.57
N LEU A 70 -16.40 16.55 12.59
CA LEU A 70 -17.66 17.25 12.66
C LEU A 70 -18.77 16.44 11.99
N PRO A 71 -19.91 16.20 12.67
CA PRO A 71 -21.05 15.54 12.04
C PRO A 71 -21.68 16.45 10.98
N LEU A 72 -22.13 15.85 9.89
CA LEU A 72 -22.78 16.48 8.76
C LEU A 72 -24.17 15.88 8.52
N ARG A 73 -25.10 16.71 8.05
CA ARG A 73 -26.36 16.24 7.46
C ARG A 73 -26.15 15.96 5.98
N SER A 74 -26.88 15.00 5.41
CA SER A 74 -26.87 14.78 3.96
C SER A 74 -27.24 16.07 3.22
N GLY A 75 -26.49 16.42 2.17
CA GLY A 75 -26.61 17.66 1.44
C GLY A 75 -25.58 18.73 1.84
N LEU A 76 -25.91 20.00 1.60
CA LEU A 76 -25.03 21.13 1.91
C LEU A 76 -25.13 21.51 3.39
N ASN A 77 -24.00 21.55 4.08
CA ASN A 77 -23.85 22.05 5.44
C ASN A 77 -23.09 23.38 5.39
N THR A 78 -23.55 24.37 6.15
CA THR A 78 -22.88 25.67 6.29
C THR A 78 -22.42 25.81 7.73
N LEU A 79 -21.18 25.42 8.00
CA LEU A 79 -20.59 25.46 9.33
C LEU A 79 -20.31 26.91 9.73
N ARG A 80 -20.71 27.33 10.93
CA ARG A 80 -20.47 28.67 11.46
C ARG A 80 -19.29 28.65 12.44
N LEU A 81 -18.18 29.25 12.03
CA LEU A 81 -16.95 29.37 12.80
C LEU A 81 -16.94 30.72 13.52
N GLU A 82 -16.64 30.72 14.81
CA GLU A 82 -16.52 31.95 15.62
C GLU A 82 -15.25 31.92 16.46
N SER A 83 -14.37 32.90 16.29
CA SER A 83 -13.18 33.04 17.12
C SER A 83 -13.19 34.34 17.92
N THR A 84 -12.74 34.28 19.17
CA THR A 84 -12.68 35.43 20.07
C THR A 84 -11.31 35.50 20.75
N LEU A 85 -10.68 36.67 20.70
CA LEU A 85 -9.41 36.99 21.36
C LEU A 85 -9.55 38.33 22.09
N GLY A 86 -9.62 38.31 23.42
CA GLY A 86 -9.92 39.51 24.19
C GLY A 86 -11.30 40.09 23.81
N PRO A 87 -11.42 41.39 23.48
CA PRO A 87 -12.68 41.99 23.04
C PRO A 87 -13.03 41.70 21.57
N GLU A 88 -12.06 41.23 20.78
CA GLU A 88 -12.22 41.07 19.34
C GLU A 88 -12.88 39.73 18.98
N ARG A 89 -13.74 39.75 17.96
CA ARG A 89 -14.49 38.58 17.49
C ARG A 89 -14.52 38.52 15.97
N SER A 90 -14.28 37.32 15.42
CA SER A 90 -14.42 37.01 14.00
C SER A 90 -15.45 35.91 13.80
N VAL A 91 -16.26 36.01 12.74
CA VAL A 91 -17.25 35.01 12.36
C VAL A 91 -17.12 34.70 10.87
N ARG A 92 -17.05 33.42 10.52
CA ARG A 92 -16.93 32.94 9.15
C ARG A 92 -17.86 31.75 8.93
N THR A 93 -18.45 31.64 7.75
CA THR A 93 -19.17 30.43 7.33
C THR A 93 -18.32 29.57 6.41
N TYR A 94 -18.47 28.25 6.51
CA TYR A 94 -17.70 27.28 5.75
C TYR A 94 -18.60 26.20 5.13
N PRO A 95 -18.76 26.17 3.80
CA PRO A 95 -19.63 25.19 3.15
C PRO A 95 -18.93 23.83 3.01
N VAL A 96 -19.60 22.76 3.44
CA VAL A 96 -19.18 21.36 3.23
C VAL A 96 -20.37 20.54 2.75
N ARG A 97 -20.19 19.75 1.69
CA ARG A 97 -21.23 18.88 1.15
C ARG A 97 -21.03 17.45 1.63
N SER A 98 -22.08 16.84 2.15
CA SER A 98 -22.13 15.42 2.52
C SER A 98 -23.00 14.67 1.51
N VAL A 99 -22.47 13.61 0.93
CA VAL A 99 -23.14 12.73 -0.06
C VAL A 99 -22.92 11.26 0.30
N PRO A 100 -23.38 10.81 1.48
CA PRO A 100 -23.24 9.41 1.86
C PRO A 100 -23.92 8.51 0.82
N PRO A 101 -23.38 7.31 0.53
CA PRO A 101 -23.99 6.38 -0.41
C PRO A 101 -25.48 6.19 -0.10
N GLN A 102 -26.34 6.51 -1.07
CA GLN A 102 -27.78 6.31 -0.90
C GLN A 102 -28.09 4.81 -0.91
N VAL A 103 -28.51 4.30 0.25
CA VAL A 103 -29.16 2.99 0.35
C VAL A 103 -30.56 3.14 -0.24
N LEU A 104 -30.92 2.30 -1.21
CA LEU A 104 -32.28 2.29 -1.74
C LEU A 104 -33.28 1.96 -0.63
N ALA A 105 -34.43 2.65 -0.64
CA ALA A 105 -35.51 2.36 0.30
C ALA A 105 -35.99 0.91 0.14
N ALA A 106 -36.46 0.29 1.22
CA ALA A 106 -37.05 -1.05 1.17
C ALA A 106 -38.31 -1.13 0.30
N LYS A 107 -39.01 0.00 0.12
CA LYS A 107 -40.25 0.13 -0.66
C LYS A 107 -40.31 1.50 -1.35
N PRO A 108 -40.77 1.60 -2.62
CA PRO A 108 -41.10 0.48 -3.50
C PRO A 108 -39.85 -0.30 -3.92
N THR A 109 -40.01 -1.58 -4.26
CA THR A 109 -38.89 -2.41 -4.76
C THR A 109 -38.20 -1.77 -5.97
N ALA A 110 -36.90 -1.52 -5.85
CA ALA A 110 -36.07 -0.91 -6.90
C ALA A 110 -34.70 -1.59 -7.02
N ILE A 111 -34.08 -1.45 -8.20
CA ILE A 111 -32.68 -1.79 -8.47
C ILE A 111 -31.99 -0.52 -8.95
N ALA A 112 -30.77 -0.26 -8.48
CA ALA A 112 -29.88 0.75 -9.04
C ALA A 112 -29.26 0.18 -10.33
N PRO A 113 -29.70 0.56 -11.54
CA PRO A 113 -29.32 -0.18 -12.77
C PRO A 113 -27.84 -0.05 -13.12
N ASP A 114 -27.21 1.05 -12.73
CA ASP A 114 -25.78 1.36 -12.88
C ASP A 114 -24.88 0.56 -11.94
N SER A 115 -25.46 -0.13 -10.95
CA SER A 115 -24.73 -0.98 -10.01
C SER A 115 -24.58 -2.43 -10.45
N VAL A 116 -25.24 -2.83 -11.55
CA VAL A 116 -25.26 -4.23 -11.99
C VAL A 116 -23.91 -4.60 -12.64
N THR A 117 -23.28 -5.66 -12.15
CA THR A 117 -22.02 -6.20 -12.67
C THR A 117 -22.25 -7.54 -13.40
N PRO A 118 -21.38 -7.93 -14.36
CA PRO A 118 -20.17 -7.23 -14.83
C PRO A 118 -20.47 -5.99 -15.69
N ILE A 119 -19.61 -4.99 -15.59
CA ILE A 119 -19.75 -3.71 -16.32
C ILE A 119 -19.12 -3.80 -17.72
N THR A 120 -18.16 -4.70 -17.90
CA THR A 120 -17.48 -4.95 -19.19
C THR A 120 -17.77 -6.35 -19.69
N ASP A 121 -17.68 -6.55 -21.00
CA ASP A 121 -17.79 -7.89 -21.58
C ASP A 121 -16.75 -8.85 -21.00
N VAL A 122 -17.22 -10.06 -20.71
CA VAL A 122 -16.43 -11.18 -20.21
C VAL A 122 -16.38 -12.24 -21.31
N ARG A 123 -15.20 -12.69 -21.69
CA ARG A 123 -15.02 -13.78 -22.64
C ARG A 123 -14.09 -14.84 -22.09
N TRP A 124 -14.53 -16.09 -22.04
CA TRP A 124 -13.73 -17.22 -21.58
C TRP A 124 -13.44 -18.20 -22.71
N TYR A 125 -12.23 -18.76 -22.71
CA TYR A 125 -11.72 -19.66 -23.73
C TYR A 125 -11.65 -21.11 -23.24
N GLY A 126 -12.06 -22.05 -24.08
CA GLY A 126 -11.86 -23.50 -23.92
C GLY A 126 -12.97 -24.26 -23.17
N PRO A 127 -13.05 -25.60 -23.35
CA PRO A 127 -14.08 -26.48 -22.74
C PRO A 127 -13.78 -26.89 -21.29
N ALA A 128 -12.62 -26.51 -20.72
CA ALA A 128 -12.21 -26.88 -19.36
C ALA A 128 -12.55 -25.78 -18.34
N LEU A 129 -13.83 -25.39 -18.30
CA LEU A 129 -14.37 -24.39 -17.37
C LEU A 129 -14.68 -24.97 -15.98
N GLY A 130 -14.36 -26.25 -15.74
CA GLY A 130 -14.57 -26.89 -14.45
C GLY A 130 -13.86 -26.09 -13.36
N ASN A 131 -14.65 -25.37 -12.55
CA ASN A 131 -14.25 -24.45 -11.47
C ASN A 131 -14.15 -22.95 -11.83
N GLN A 132 -14.53 -22.50 -13.03
CA GLN A 132 -14.67 -21.07 -13.32
C GLN A 132 -16.05 -20.55 -12.91
N SER A 133 -16.10 -19.47 -12.14
CA SER A 133 -17.33 -18.85 -11.65
C SER A 133 -17.56 -17.46 -12.23
N VAL A 134 -18.76 -17.21 -12.73
CA VAL A 134 -19.21 -15.87 -13.09
C VAL A 134 -19.89 -15.29 -11.87
N THR A 135 -19.37 -14.19 -11.35
CA THR A 135 -19.99 -13.45 -10.24
C THR A 135 -20.79 -12.29 -10.80
N VAL A 136 -22.03 -12.16 -10.34
CA VAL A 136 -22.98 -11.10 -10.71
C VAL A 136 -23.40 -10.41 -9.42
N SER A 137 -23.38 -9.09 -9.39
CA SER A 137 -23.83 -8.31 -8.23
C SER A 137 -24.62 -7.08 -8.65
N PHE A 138 -25.46 -6.56 -7.75
CA PHE A 138 -26.14 -5.27 -7.91
C PHE A 138 -26.57 -4.70 -6.56
N ARG A 139 -26.88 -3.40 -6.52
CA ARG A 139 -27.56 -2.74 -5.40
C ARG A 139 -29.06 -2.60 -5.68
N GLY A 140 -29.89 -3.00 -4.71
CA GLY A 140 -31.35 -2.94 -4.77
C GLY A 140 -31.97 -2.61 -3.42
N SER A 141 -33.30 -2.55 -3.37
CA SER A 141 -34.06 -2.47 -2.12
C SER A 141 -33.68 -3.63 -1.18
N PRO A 142 -33.40 -3.37 0.10
CA PRO A 142 -32.93 -4.39 1.04
C PRO A 142 -34.03 -5.40 1.45
N GLY A 143 -33.63 -6.57 1.93
CA GLY A 143 -34.52 -7.60 2.50
C GLY A 143 -35.36 -8.38 1.49
N GLY A 144 -34.97 -8.38 0.21
CA GLY A 144 -35.67 -9.06 -0.88
C GLY A 144 -35.05 -10.40 -1.28
N GLN A 145 -35.68 -11.05 -2.25
CA GLN A 145 -35.17 -12.25 -2.92
C GLN A 145 -34.66 -11.87 -4.30
N ALA A 146 -33.40 -12.19 -4.58
CA ALA A 146 -32.76 -11.83 -5.84
C ALA A 146 -32.33 -13.07 -6.64
N SER A 147 -32.33 -12.92 -7.95
CA SER A 147 -31.82 -13.94 -8.88
C SER A 147 -31.22 -13.31 -10.12
N PHE A 148 -30.39 -14.05 -10.85
CA PHE A 148 -29.88 -13.64 -12.15
C PHE A 148 -30.05 -14.73 -13.22
N ARG A 149 -30.01 -14.32 -14.49
CA ARG A 149 -30.02 -15.20 -15.68
C ARG A 149 -28.83 -14.87 -16.57
N LEU A 150 -28.33 -15.88 -17.28
CA LEU A 150 -27.33 -15.75 -18.33
C LEU A 150 -27.97 -16.20 -19.66
N GLY A 151 -28.42 -15.25 -20.48
CA GLY A 151 -29.29 -15.57 -21.60
C GLY A 151 -30.54 -16.32 -21.14
N SER A 152 -30.74 -17.53 -21.66
CA SER A 152 -31.85 -18.41 -21.26
C SER A 152 -31.60 -19.17 -19.95
N LEU A 153 -30.36 -19.28 -19.49
CA LEU A 153 -29.96 -20.07 -18.33
C LEU A 153 -30.39 -19.39 -17.01
N GLY A 154 -30.83 -20.21 -16.06
CA GLY A 154 -31.29 -19.76 -14.75
C GLY A 154 -32.82 -19.84 -14.58
N PRO A 155 -33.38 -19.20 -13.55
CA PRO A 155 -32.74 -18.21 -12.69
C PRO A 155 -31.80 -18.87 -11.67
N PHE A 156 -30.69 -18.21 -11.38
CA PHE A 156 -29.75 -18.60 -10.33
C PHE A 156 -29.95 -17.70 -9.10
N PRO A 157 -29.97 -18.26 -7.88
CA PRO A 157 -30.22 -17.48 -6.68
C PRO A 157 -29.06 -16.52 -6.40
N MET A 158 -29.40 -15.38 -5.81
CA MET A 158 -28.46 -14.40 -5.26
C MET A 158 -28.78 -14.17 -3.79
N ARG A 159 -27.77 -13.76 -3.02
CA ARG A 159 -27.89 -13.47 -1.60
C ARG A 159 -27.61 -11.99 -1.34
N GLU A 160 -28.43 -11.38 -0.49
CA GLU A 160 -28.11 -10.08 0.09
C GLU A 160 -26.91 -10.24 1.04
N ARG A 161 -25.84 -9.52 0.73
CA ARG A 161 -24.61 -9.46 1.53
C ARG A 161 -24.85 -8.55 2.73
N THR A 162 -24.30 -8.95 3.86
CA THR A 162 -24.36 -8.25 5.14
C THR A 162 -22.96 -8.02 5.67
N ALA A 163 -22.80 -7.20 6.72
CA ALA A 163 -21.49 -6.94 7.32
C ALA A 163 -20.81 -8.22 7.83
N THR A 164 -21.57 -9.24 8.24
CA THR A 164 -21.02 -10.54 8.68
C THR A 164 -20.39 -11.34 7.54
N ASP A 165 -20.75 -11.04 6.29
CA ASP A 165 -20.13 -11.65 5.11
C ASP A 165 -18.75 -11.02 4.77
N PHE A 166 -18.32 -10.00 5.53
CA PHE A 166 -17.03 -9.33 5.38
C PHE A 166 -16.37 -9.12 6.76
N PRO A 167 -15.74 -10.15 7.35
CA PRO A 167 -15.03 -10.03 8.63
C PRO A 167 -14.04 -8.85 8.62
N GLY A 168 -14.15 -7.97 9.61
CA GLY A 168 -13.34 -6.74 9.73
C GLY A 168 -13.96 -5.49 9.09
N SER A 169 -15.08 -5.60 8.37
CA SER A 169 -15.87 -4.44 7.94
C SER A 169 -16.68 -3.87 9.09
N THR A 170 -16.62 -2.56 9.32
CA THR A 170 -17.36 -1.87 10.38
C THR A 170 -18.80 -1.51 9.98
N SER A 171 -19.12 -1.51 8.69
CA SER A 171 -20.49 -1.47 8.17
C SER A 171 -20.52 -1.81 6.68
N LEU A 172 -21.54 -2.56 6.26
CA LEU A 172 -21.90 -2.72 4.85
C LEU A 172 -23.32 -2.16 4.67
N PRO A 173 -23.52 -1.15 3.81
CA PRO A 173 -24.86 -0.63 3.55
C PRO A 173 -25.73 -1.76 2.97
N PRO A 174 -26.95 -1.97 3.49
CA PRO A 174 -27.81 -3.08 3.05
C PRO A 174 -28.21 -2.91 1.57
N GLY A 175 -28.77 -3.97 0.99
CA GLY A 175 -29.22 -4.00 -0.40
C GLY A 175 -28.14 -4.35 -1.43
N LEU A 176 -26.96 -4.83 -1.02
CA LEU A 176 -25.99 -5.41 -1.95
C LEU A 176 -26.33 -6.89 -2.19
N TYR A 177 -26.73 -7.26 -3.39
CA TYR A 177 -27.01 -8.64 -3.77
C TYR A 177 -25.86 -9.21 -4.61
N GLU A 178 -25.47 -10.45 -4.34
CA GLU A 178 -24.44 -11.14 -5.11
C GLU A 178 -24.81 -12.61 -5.33
N GLY A 179 -24.52 -13.11 -6.53
CA GLY A 179 -24.63 -14.53 -6.88
C GLY A 179 -23.44 -14.95 -7.73
N SER A 180 -23.10 -16.23 -7.68
CA SER A 180 -22.05 -16.80 -8.52
C SER A 180 -22.53 -18.09 -9.15
N LEU A 181 -22.19 -18.29 -10.42
CA LEU A 181 -22.44 -19.53 -11.15
C LEU A 181 -21.12 -20.14 -11.58
N VAL A 182 -20.85 -21.37 -11.13
CA VAL A 182 -19.81 -22.21 -11.75
C VAL A 182 -20.35 -22.69 -13.09
N LEU A 183 -19.65 -22.37 -14.18
CA LEU A 183 -20.12 -22.75 -15.50
C LEU A 183 -19.96 -24.27 -15.74
N PRO A 184 -20.98 -24.95 -16.28
CA PRO A 184 -20.83 -26.32 -16.78
C PRO A 184 -19.73 -26.40 -17.85
N GLY A 185 -18.92 -27.47 -17.84
CA GLY A 185 -17.78 -27.60 -18.76
C GLY A 185 -18.14 -27.62 -20.25
N ALA A 186 -19.34 -28.09 -20.62
CA ALA A 186 -19.77 -28.21 -22.01
C ALA A 186 -20.63 -27.02 -22.51
N ILE A 187 -20.55 -25.86 -21.87
CA ILE A 187 -21.38 -24.71 -22.23
C ILE A 187 -20.72 -23.83 -23.31
N SER A 188 -21.51 -23.42 -24.28
CA SER A 188 -21.13 -22.39 -25.26
C SER A 188 -22.11 -21.24 -25.16
N LEU A 189 -21.59 -20.03 -25.02
CA LEU A 189 -22.37 -18.80 -24.93
C LEU A 189 -21.78 -17.77 -25.89
N GLN A 190 -22.62 -17.06 -26.61
CA GLN A 190 -22.20 -15.93 -27.44
C GLN A 190 -22.95 -14.70 -26.98
N ASP A 191 -22.21 -13.72 -26.49
CA ASP A 191 -22.69 -12.41 -26.02
C ASP A 191 -23.96 -12.51 -25.15
N ALA A 192 -23.97 -13.50 -24.25
CA ALA A 192 -25.11 -13.80 -23.41
C ALA A 192 -25.40 -12.63 -22.47
N VAL A 193 -26.61 -12.07 -22.60
CA VAL A 193 -27.08 -10.96 -21.76
C VAL A 193 -27.30 -11.44 -20.33
N ILE A 194 -26.79 -10.67 -19.37
CA ILE A 194 -26.95 -10.93 -17.95
C ILE A 194 -28.10 -10.07 -17.42
N THR A 195 -29.12 -10.71 -16.86
CA THR A 195 -30.29 -10.01 -16.29
C THR A 195 -30.45 -10.38 -14.82
N VAL A 196 -30.61 -9.37 -13.97
CA VAL A 196 -30.92 -9.53 -12.55
C VAL A 196 -32.39 -9.22 -12.28
N THR A 197 -32.96 -9.89 -11.29
CA THR A 197 -34.33 -9.68 -10.82
C THR A 197 -34.32 -9.61 -9.30
N LEU A 198 -35.02 -8.62 -8.75
CA LEU A 198 -35.29 -8.47 -7.32
C LEU A 198 -36.79 -8.51 -7.08
N THR A 199 -37.23 -9.33 -6.13
CA THR A 199 -38.55 -9.28 -5.52
C THR A 199 -38.41 -8.80 -4.08
N GLY A 200 -38.87 -7.59 -3.77
CA GLY A 200 -38.70 -7.03 -2.44
C GLY A 200 -39.85 -7.36 -1.48
N ALA A 201 -39.76 -6.83 -0.26
CA ALA A 201 -40.70 -7.13 0.82
C ALA A 201 -42.14 -6.63 0.58
N ASP A 202 -42.34 -5.71 -0.37
CA ASP A 202 -43.67 -5.28 -0.84
C ASP A 202 -44.25 -6.18 -1.94
N GLN A 203 -43.60 -7.30 -2.27
CA GLN A 203 -43.91 -8.17 -3.41
C GLN A 203 -43.77 -7.48 -4.77
N GLY A 204 -43.27 -6.24 -4.81
CA GLY A 204 -42.88 -5.56 -6.03
C GLY A 204 -41.69 -6.26 -6.69
N ARG A 205 -41.60 -6.16 -8.02
CA ARG A 205 -40.54 -6.79 -8.81
C ARG A 205 -39.82 -5.75 -9.65
N ALA A 206 -38.50 -5.75 -9.57
CA ALA A 206 -37.62 -4.93 -10.39
C ALA A 206 -36.66 -5.83 -11.19
N SER A 207 -36.20 -5.37 -12.35
CA SER A 207 -35.22 -6.09 -13.16
C SER A 207 -34.30 -5.11 -13.88
N ALA A 208 -33.04 -5.49 -14.03
CA ALA A 208 -32.02 -4.70 -14.71
C ALA A 208 -31.08 -5.63 -15.48
N ARG A 209 -30.37 -5.07 -16.47
CA ARG A 209 -29.36 -5.78 -17.24
C ARG A 209 -27.99 -5.30 -16.82
N ALA A 210 -27.03 -6.23 -16.77
CA ALA A 210 -25.63 -5.84 -16.66
C ALA A 210 -25.22 -5.13 -17.97
N PRO A 211 -24.35 -4.10 -17.90
CA PRO A 211 -23.80 -3.49 -19.11
C PRO A 211 -22.94 -4.45 -19.93
N GLY A 212 -22.21 -5.37 -19.26
CA GLY A 212 -21.38 -6.38 -19.91
C GLY A 212 -22.15 -7.65 -20.27
N THR A 213 -21.65 -8.35 -21.29
CA THR A 213 -22.13 -9.68 -21.72
C THR A 213 -21.15 -10.79 -21.36
N LEU A 214 -21.59 -12.05 -21.47
CA LEU A 214 -20.75 -13.23 -21.29
C LEU A 214 -20.66 -14.05 -22.58
N SER A 215 -19.43 -14.24 -23.04
CA SER A 215 -19.10 -15.18 -24.12
C SER A 215 -18.24 -16.33 -23.58
N VAL A 216 -18.54 -17.54 -24.02
CA VAL A 216 -17.86 -18.78 -23.62
C VAL A 216 -17.64 -19.62 -24.87
N GLY A 217 -16.37 -19.79 -25.26
CA GLY A 217 -15.98 -20.51 -26.46
C GLY A 217 -14.58 -20.12 -26.93
N GLY A 218 -14.11 -20.73 -28.03
CA GLY A 218 -12.76 -20.53 -28.55
C GLY A 218 -11.69 -21.31 -27.76
N GLU A 219 -10.42 -21.06 -28.07
CA GLU A 219 -9.28 -21.80 -27.52
C GLU A 219 -8.41 -20.93 -26.62
N ALA A 220 -7.83 -21.55 -25.58
CA ALA A 220 -6.82 -20.91 -24.75
C ALA A 220 -5.60 -20.54 -25.59
N ARG A 221 -4.89 -19.48 -25.20
CA ARG A 221 -3.74 -18.94 -25.94
C ARG A 221 -2.57 -18.68 -25.02
N THR A 222 -1.35 -18.60 -25.56
CA THR A 222 -0.20 -18.13 -24.77
C THR A 222 -0.11 -16.61 -24.79
N GLY A 223 -0.05 -15.98 -23.62
CA GLY A 223 0.31 -14.58 -23.46
C GLY A 223 1.77 -14.44 -23.01
N ILE A 224 2.55 -13.59 -23.66
CA ILE A 224 3.91 -13.24 -23.27
C ILE A 224 3.95 -11.84 -22.64
N VAL A 225 4.56 -11.71 -21.47
CA VAL A 225 4.76 -10.43 -20.80
C VAL A 225 5.75 -9.55 -21.58
N THR A 226 5.40 -8.29 -21.79
CA THR A 226 6.18 -7.31 -22.57
C THR A 226 6.64 -6.10 -21.77
N VAL A 227 6.46 -6.09 -20.45
CA VAL A 227 6.93 -5.00 -19.58
C VAL A 227 8.45 -4.99 -19.48
N GLU A 228 9.05 -3.81 -19.32
CA GLU A 228 10.47 -3.68 -18.99
C GLU A 228 10.71 -4.01 -17.51
N ASP A 229 11.80 -4.72 -17.23
CA ASP A 229 12.21 -5.02 -15.87
C ASP A 229 12.86 -3.75 -15.27
N VAL A 230 12.17 -3.10 -14.33
CA VAL A 230 12.64 -1.86 -13.68
C VAL A 230 13.87 -2.11 -12.79
N GLY A 231 13.99 -3.33 -12.25
CA GLY A 231 15.09 -3.79 -11.41
C GLY A 231 14.90 -5.26 -11.05
N ARG A 232 15.92 -5.90 -10.47
CA ARG A 232 15.87 -7.32 -10.09
C ARG A 232 15.00 -7.51 -8.84
N GLY A 233 15.11 -6.61 -7.86
CA GLY A 233 14.32 -6.60 -6.62
C GLY A 233 13.24 -5.52 -6.57
N VAL A 234 13.14 -4.66 -7.60
CA VAL A 234 12.05 -3.68 -7.73
C VAL A 234 10.75 -4.39 -8.08
N ASN A 235 9.92 -4.62 -7.06
CA ASN A 235 8.60 -5.22 -7.18
C ASN A 235 7.55 -4.14 -7.53
N ALA A 236 7.58 -3.68 -8.78
CA ALA A 236 6.74 -2.58 -9.25
C ALA A 236 5.26 -2.99 -9.35
N GLY A 237 4.37 -2.24 -8.68
CA GLY A 237 2.92 -2.53 -8.67
C GLY A 237 2.20 -2.21 -9.99
N THR A 238 2.91 -1.59 -10.93
CA THR A 238 2.43 -1.41 -12.30
C THR A 238 2.47 -2.72 -13.07
N ALA A 239 3.50 -3.56 -12.90
CA ALA A 239 3.67 -4.83 -13.63
C ALA A 239 3.34 -6.04 -12.73
N VAL A 240 2.05 -6.29 -12.50
CA VAL A 240 1.59 -7.36 -11.60
C VAL A 240 0.40 -8.13 -12.15
N ALA A 241 0.33 -9.42 -11.81
CA ALA A 241 -0.87 -10.23 -11.91
C ALA A 241 -1.64 -10.21 -10.59
N ARG A 242 -2.98 -10.14 -10.66
CA ARG A 242 -3.86 -9.91 -9.50
C ARG A 242 -4.99 -10.93 -9.38
N HIS A 243 -5.60 -11.04 -8.20
CA HIS A 243 -6.91 -11.69 -8.05
C HIS A 243 -8.03 -10.78 -8.57
N GLY A 244 -8.47 -10.97 -9.82
CA GLY A 244 -9.47 -10.06 -10.40
C GLY A 244 -8.89 -8.67 -10.71
N ALA A 245 -9.68 -7.82 -11.37
CA ALA A 245 -9.24 -6.49 -11.82
C ALA A 245 -8.94 -5.47 -10.70
N GLY A 246 -9.15 -5.81 -9.43
CA GLY A 246 -8.90 -4.94 -8.27
C GLY A 246 -8.28 -5.62 -7.06
N GLY A 247 -7.88 -6.90 -7.15
CA GLY A 247 -7.36 -7.64 -6.00
C GLY A 247 -5.88 -7.41 -5.71
N ASN A 248 -5.43 -8.15 -4.68
CA ASN A 248 -4.04 -8.16 -4.21
C ASN A 248 -3.06 -8.66 -5.27
N PHE A 249 -1.80 -8.25 -5.12
CA PHE A 249 -0.73 -8.64 -6.02
C PHE A 249 -0.36 -10.10 -5.75
N ILE A 250 -0.24 -10.89 -6.81
CA ILE A 250 0.09 -12.32 -6.71
C ILE A 250 1.43 -12.60 -7.38
N VAL A 251 1.57 -12.18 -8.64
CA VAL A 251 2.82 -12.38 -9.40
C VAL A 251 3.37 -11.02 -9.80
N PHE A 252 4.62 -10.74 -9.43
CA PHE A 252 5.38 -9.64 -10.02
C PHE A 252 5.89 -10.08 -11.39
N LEU A 253 5.46 -9.37 -12.43
CA LEU A 253 5.75 -9.77 -13.80
C LEU A 253 7.20 -9.43 -14.15
N LYS A 254 7.87 -10.37 -14.82
CA LYS A 254 9.16 -10.15 -15.47
C LYS A 254 9.02 -10.28 -16.98
N ASN A 255 9.83 -9.55 -17.72
CA ASN A 255 9.80 -9.58 -19.18
C ASN A 255 9.90 -11.02 -19.71
N GLY A 256 9.09 -11.35 -20.72
CA GLY A 256 9.13 -12.65 -21.39
C GLY A 256 8.48 -13.82 -20.66
N MET A 257 7.98 -13.64 -19.41
CA MET A 257 7.15 -14.67 -18.75
C MET A 257 5.95 -15.04 -19.62
N LYS A 258 5.62 -16.34 -19.68
CA LYS A 258 4.51 -16.85 -20.49
C LYS A 258 3.37 -17.42 -19.64
N PHE A 259 2.15 -17.02 -19.96
CA PHE A 259 0.93 -17.41 -19.28
C PHE A 259 -0.02 -18.14 -20.22
N THR A 260 -0.74 -19.14 -19.72
CA THR A 260 -1.90 -19.69 -20.43
C THR A 260 -3.09 -18.78 -20.21
N VAL A 261 -3.45 -17.99 -21.22
CA VAL A 261 -4.61 -17.09 -21.22
C VAL A 261 -5.87 -17.88 -21.55
N ILE A 262 -6.82 -17.83 -20.63
CA ILE A 262 -8.08 -18.60 -20.63
C ILE A 262 -9.31 -17.70 -20.72
N GLY A 263 -9.11 -16.40 -20.88
CA GLY A 263 -10.20 -15.45 -21.08
C GLY A 263 -9.73 -14.01 -21.01
N GLU A 264 -10.70 -13.11 -21.03
CA GLU A 264 -10.52 -11.67 -20.96
C GLU A 264 -11.75 -11.00 -20.34
N GLU A 265 -11.50 -9.89 -19.67
CA GLU A 265 -12.51 -9.06 -19.02
C GLU A 265 -12.04 -7.61 -19.11
N GLY A 266 -12.77 -6.80 -19.89
CA GLY A 266 -12.41 -5.40 -20.13
C GLY A 266 -10.97 -5.25 -20.65
N ASN A 267 -10.15 -4.52 -19.87
CA ASN A 267 -8.74 -4.25 -20.17
C ASN A 267 -7.77 -5.32 -19.64
N THR A 268 -8.27 -6.45 -19.12
CA THR A 268 -7.45 -7.55 -18.60
C THR A 268 -7.60 -8.84 -19.40
N TYR A 269 -6.53 -9.62 -19.46
CA TYR A 269 -6.58 -11.05 -19.73
C TYR A 269 -6.75 -11.81 -18.41
N ARG A 270 -7.51 -12.90 -18.44
CA ARG A 270 -7.53 -13.90 -17.38
C ARG A 270 -6.57 -15.02 -17.77
N ALA A 271 -5.59 -15.29 -16.91
CA ALA A 271 -4.58 -16.32 -17.11
C ALA A 271 -4.65 -17.39 -16.01
N GLN A 272 -4.34 -18.63 -16.39
CA GLN A 272 -4.22 -19.75 -15.48
C GLN A 272 -2.77 -19.85 -14.96
N LEU A 273 -2.61 -19.89 -13.64
CA LEU A 273 -1.35 -20.23 -12.99
C LEU A 273 -1.24 -21.76 -12.80
N ALA A 274 -2.32 -22.35 -12.30
CA ALA A 274 -2.46 -23.77 -12.03
C ALA A 274 -3.93 -24.20 -12.14
N PRO A 275 -4.27 -25.51 -12.13
CA PRO A 275 -5.66 -25.95 -12.02
C PRO A 275 -6.38 -25.27 -10.84
N GLY A 276 -7.49 -24.59 -11.11
CA GLY A 276 -8.25 -23.82 -10.10
C GLY A 276 -7.64 -22.47 -9.68
N GLN A 277 -6.45 -22.10 -10.16
CA GLN A 277 -5.79 -20.85 -9.80
C GLN A 277 -5.62 -19.93 -11.01
N THR A 278 -6.21 -18.75 -10.93
CA THR A 278 -6.21 -17.78 -12.02
C THR A 278 -5.85 -16.38 -11.54
N VAL A 279 -5.26 -15.60 -12.44
CA VAL A 279 -4.91 -14.20 -12.23
C VAL A 279 -5.38 -13.34 -13.39
N ASN A 280 -5.55 -12.04 -13.14
CA ASN A 280 -5.80 -11.04 -14.17
C ASN A 280 -4.51 -10.29 -14.48
N LEU A 281 -4.26 -10.08 -15.78
CA LEU A 281 -3.10 -9.40 -16.34
C LEU A 281 -3.60 -8.24 -17.21
N LEU A 282 -3.01 -7.05 -17.11
CA LEU A 282 -3.38 -5.95 -18.00
C LEU A 282 -3.02 -6.28 -19.45
N LYS A 283 -3.95 -6.05 -20.38
CA LYS A 283 -3.72 -6.27 -21.82
C LYS A 283 -2.56 -5.43 -22.37
N SER A 284 -2.31 -4.26 -21.79
CA SER A 284 -1.17 -3.40 -22.15
C SER A 284 0.20 -4.00 -21.81
N GLN A 285 0.25 -5.08 -21.04
CA GLN A 285 1.48 -5.70 -20.53
C GLN A 285 1.75 -7.07 -21.10
N VAL A 286 0.82 -7.59 -21.90
CA VAL A 286 0.85 -8.95 -22.41
C VAL A 286 0.48 -8.95 -23.88
N ARG A 287 1.31 -9.58 -24.68
CA ARG A 287 1.02 -9.85 -26.10
C ARG A 287 0.58 -11.29 -26.26
N LEU A 288 -0.52 -11.53 -26.97
CA LEU A 288 -0.93 -12.90 -27.30
C LEU A 288 -0.07 -13.46 -28.43
N LEU A 289 0.28 -14.73 -28.31
CA LEU A 289 0.94 -15.53 -29.34
C LEU A 289 -0.11 -16.35 -30.11
N PRO A 290 0.10 -16.61 -31.41
CA PRO A 290 -0.77 -17.50 -32.18
C PRO A 290 -0.58 -18.96 -31.77
N GLY A 291 -1.61 -19.77 -32.01
CA GLY A 291 -1.59 -21.22 -31.77
C GLY A 291 -2.05 -21.62 -30.37
N ALA A 292 -2.01 -22.93 -30.14
CA ALA A 292 -2.38 -23.55 -28.86
C ALA A 292 -1.38 -23.17 -27.74
N PRO A 293 -1.77 -23.28 -26.46
CA PRO A 293 -0.86 -23.04 -25.35
C PRO A 293 0.38 -23.93 -25.42
N LEU A 294 1.53 -23.37 -25.04
CA LEU A 294 2.80 -24.10 -24.97
C LEU A 294 2.74 -25.27 -23.97
N PRO A 295 3.52 -26.35 -24.19
CA PRO A 295 3.64 -27.45 -23.24
C PRO A 295 4.21 -26.97 -21.90
N ARG A 296 4.07 -27.82 -20.86
CA ARG A 296 4.66 -27.58 -19.55
C ARG A 296 6.18 -27.41 -19.69
N VAL A 297 6.73 -26.46 -18.95
CA VAL A 297 8.18 -26.28 -18.80
C VAL A 297 8.68 -27.31 -17.79
N SER A 298 9.88 -27.86 -18.00
CA SER A 298 10.53 -28.70 -17.00
C SER A 298 11.89 -28.15 -16.58
N PHE A 299 12.33 -28.55 -15.39
CA PHE A 299 13.72 -28.42 -14.95
C PHE A 299 14.15 -29.71 -14.28
N SER A 300 15.38 -30.12 -14.54
CA SER A 300 15.98 -31.33 -13.98
C SER A 300 17.19 -31.08 -13.08
N ARG A 301 17.55 -29.81 -12.90
CA ARG A 301 18.77 -29.42 -12.19
C ARG A 301 18.57 -28.13 -11.42
N ILE A 302 19.17 -28.07 -10.23
CA ILE A 302 19.32 -26.84 -9.44
C ILE A 302 20.80 -26.67 -9.13
N GLU A 303 21.34 -25.45 -9.33
CA GLU A 303 22.74 -25.14 -9.06
C GLU A 303 22.85 -24.02 -8.04
N THR A 304 23.87 -24.10 -7.17
CA THR A 304 24.22 -22.99 -6.27
C THR A 304 25.57 -22.38 -6.66
N ARG A 305 25.66 -21.04 -6.64
CA ARG A 305 26.88 -20.30 -7.00
C ARG A 305 27.08 -19.10 -6.08
N ARG A 306 28.30 -18.90 -5.56
CA ARG A 306 28.72 -17.68 -4.89
C ARG A 306 29.05 -16.61 -5.93
N VAL A 307 28.57 -15.40 -5.70
CA VAL A 307 28.79 -14.25 -6.56
C VAL A 307 29.14 -13.06 -5.67
N PRO A 308 30.42 -12.62 -5.66
CA PRO A 308 30.75 -11.32 -5.08
C PRO A 308 30.27 -10.21 -6.02
N GLU A 309 29.43 -9.31 -5.53
CA GLU A 309 28.89 -8.17 -6.30
C GLU A 309 28.80 -6.95 -5.38
N GLY A 310 29.33 -5.79 -5.81
CA GLY A 310 29.22 -4.54 -5.03
C GLY A 310 29.76 -4.61 -3.59
N GLY A 311 30.81 -5.39 -3.35
CA GLY A 311 31.41 -5.58 -2.02
C GLY A 311 30.54 -6.37 -1.03
N ALA A 312 29.50 -7.05 -1.51
CA ALA A 312 28.70 -8.01 -0.74
C ALA A 312 28.84 -9.43 -1.34
N GLU A 313 28.73 -10.43 -0.47
CA GLU A 313 28.66 -11.83 -0.87
C GLU A 313 27.20 -12.19 -1.19
N PHE A 314 26.96 -12.75 -2.38
CA PHE A 314 25.67 -13.30 -2.76
C PHE A 314 25.75 -14.79 -3.04
N VAL A 315 24.62 -15.46 -2.87
CA VAL A 315 24.41 -16.84 -3.31
C VAL A 315 23.29 -16.86 -4.32
N GLN A 316 23.58 -17.38 -5.51
CA GLN A 316 22.59 -17.62 -6.56
C GLN A 316 22.12 -19.07 -6.51
N ILE A 317 20.80 -19.25 -6.40
CA ILE A 317 20.13 -20.50 -6.74
C ILE A 317 19.65 -20.38 -8.18
N ARG A 318 20.19 -21.22 -9.06
CA ARG A 318 19.95 -21.17 -10.50
C ARG A 318 19.12 -22.39 -10.90
N VAL A 319 18.04 -22.13 -11.63
CA VAL A 319 17.08 -23.14 -12.09
C VAL A 319 16.99 -23.02 -13.61
N PRO A 320 17.78 -23.78 -14.38
CA PRO A 320 17.69 -23.80 -15.83
C PRO A 320 16.32 -24.33 -16.25
N LEU A 321 15.61 -23.55 -17.07
CA LEU A 321 14.28 -23.88 -17.58
C LEU A 321 14.32 -23.88 -19.11
N SER A 322 13.40 -24.61 -19.75
CA SER A 322 13.24 -24.54 -21.21
C SER A 322 12.57 -23.23 -21.68
N ASP A 323 11.87 -22.52 -20.79
CA ASP A 323 11.19 -21.25 -21.08
C ASP A 323 10.94 -20.44 -19.80
N ARG A 324 10.56 -19.16 -19.94
CA ARG A 324 10.25 -18.29 -18.79
C ARG A 324 8.82 -18.51 -18.30
N VAL A 325 8.70 -18.94 -17.04
CA VAL A 325 7.42 -19.22 -16.40
C VAL A 325 7.05 -18.17 -15.35
N PRO A 326 5.75 -18.03 -15.03
CA PRO A 326 5.34 -17.26 -13.86
C PRO A 326 5.86 -17.93 -12.59
N PHE A 327 6.19 -17.14 -11.58
CA PHE A 327 6.58 -17.67 -10.28
C PHE A 327 6.15 -16.73 -9.13
N THR A 328 6.05 -17.29 -7.92
CA THR A 328 5.95 -16.52 -6.68
C THR A 328 7.10 -16.86 -5.73
N VAL A 329 7.39 -15.94 -4.81
CA VAL A 329 8.33 -16.15 -3.71
C VAL A 329 7.60 -15.84 -2.41
N GLU A 330 7.53 -16.82 -1.53
CA GLU A 330 7.04 -16.66 -0.17
C GLU A 330 8.22 -16.75 0.82
N GLN A 331 8.29 -15.80 1.74
CA GLN A 331 9.32 -15.77 2.78
C GLN A 331 8.74 -16.22 4.10
N THR A 332 9.49 -17.05 4.81
CA THR A 332 9.29 -17.34 6.23
C THR A 332 10.52 -16.88 7.00
N SER A 333 10.31 -16.02 8.00
CA SER A 333 11.37 -15.53 8.90
C SER A 333 10.95 -15.75 10.36
N GLY A 334 11.20 -16.96 10.85
CA GLY A 334 11.05 -17.36 12.25
C GLY A 334 12.40 -17.65 12.92
N ARG A 335 12.43 -17.69 14.25
CA ARG A 335 13.67 -17.92 15.02
C ARG A 335 14.43 -19.20 14.61
N TYR A 336 13.71 -20.23 14.19
CA TYR A 336 14.25 -21.54 13.77
C TYR A 336 13.80 -21.96 12.38
N ASP A 337 13.08 -21.09 11.67
CA ASP A 337 12.50 -21.38 10.37
C ASP A 337 12.73 -20.21 9.43
N GLN A 338 13.82 -20.29 8.67
CA GLN A 338 14.28 -19.27 7.75
C GLN A 338 14.31 -19.88 6.36
N HIS A 339 13.33 -19.58 5.53
CA HIS A 339 13.29 -20.13 4.18
C HIS A 339 12.57 -19.23 3.19
N LEU A 340 12.89 -19.44 1.91
CA LEU A 340 12.13 -18.95 0.77
C LEU A 340 11.50 -20.14 0.05
N ASP A 341 10.20 -20.07 -0.22
CA ASP A 341 9.49 -20.99 -1.10
C ASP A 341 9.25 -20.31 -2.45
N VAL A 342 9.96 -20.80 -3.48
CA VAL A 342 9.83 -20.34 -4.86
C VAL A 342 8.93 -21.29 -5.62
N ARG A 343 7.71 -20.85 -5.95
CA ARG A 343 6.76 -21.66 -6.73
C ARG A 343 6.82 -21.29 -8.19
N LEU A 344 7.12 -22.27 -9.03
CA LEU A 344 7.12 -22.18 -10.48
C LEU A 344 5.79 -22.71 -11.03
N TYR A 345 5.08 -21.89 -11.79
CA TYR A 345 3.81 -22.25 -12.41
C TYR A 345 4.01 -22.80 -13.82
N GLN A 346 3.04 -23.56 -14.32
CA GLN A 346 3.13 -24.30 -15.59
C GLN A 346 4.39 -25.17 -15.70
N THR A 347 4.89 -25.66 -14.56
CA THR A 347 6.20 -26.31 -14.46
C THR A 347 6.10 -27.73 -13.90
N ARG A 348 6.89 -28.64 -14.46
CA ARG A 348 7.14 -29.99 -13.95
C ARG A 348 8.58 -30.09 -13.43
N ALA A 349 8.74 -30.51 -12.18
CA ALA A 349 10.05 -30.83 -11.62
C ALA A 349 10.42 -32.27 -11.97
N GLU A 350 11.52 -32.45 -12.68
CA GLU A 350 12.13 -33.74 -13.03
C GLU A 350 13.57 -33.75 -12.50
N VAL A 351 13.76 -33.28 -11.26
CA VAL A 351 15.09 -32.97 -10.73
C VAL A 351 15.85 -34.23 -10.38
N ASP A 352 16.91 -34.48 -11.15
CA ASP A 352 17.85 -35.59 -10.95
C ASP A 352 19.10 -35.16 -10.17
N ALA A 353 19.38 -33.84 -10.11
CA ALA A 353 20.57 -33.32 -9.44
C ALA A 353 20.36 -31.93 -8.81
N ILE A 354 20.83 -31.79 -7.57
CA ILE A 354 21.09 -30.51 -6.92
C ILE A 354 22.60 -30.42 -6.72
N VAL A 355 23.25 -29.43 -7.33
CA VAL A 355 24.71 -29.27 -7.27
C VAL A 355 25.07 -28.02 -6.51
N SER A 356 25.65 -28.23 -5.34
CA SER A 356 26.24 -27.18 -4.52
C SER A 356 27.73 -27.04 -4.84
N ALA A 357 28.15 -25.86 -5.29
CA ALA A 357 29.55 -25.64 -5.66
C ALA A 357 30.50 -25.49 -4.45
N PHE A 358 29.97 -25.33 -3.23
CA PHE A 358 30.73 -25.09 -2.01
C PHE A 358 29.85 -25.31 -0.75
N PRO A 359 30.44 -25.45 0.45
CA PRO A 359 29.71 -25.33 1.71
C PRO A 359 29.23 -23.88 1.88
N ASP A 360 27.93 -23.66 1.99
CA ASP A 360 27.30 -22.34 1.96
C ASP A 360 26.97 -21.83 3.37
N THR A 361 27.28 -20.57 3.67
CA THR A 361 27.02 -19.93 4.97
C THR A 361 25.72 -19.13 5.01
N VAL A 362 25.08 -18.94 3.85
CA VAL A 362 23.79 -18.27 3.66
C VAL A 362 22.69 -19.29 3.47
N VAL A 363 22.92 -20.30 2.64
CA VAL A 363 21.96 -21.37 2.30
C VAL A 363 22.34 -22.64 3.04
N ARG A 364 21.43 -23.14 3.86
CA ARG A 364 21.58 -24.42 4.57
C ARG A 364 21.27 -25.61 3.66
N ASP A 365 20.18 -25.52 2.92
CA ASP A 365 19.68 -26.63 2.10
C ASP A 365 18.80 -26.09 0.96
N VAL A 366 18.70 -26.84 -0.14
CA VAL A 366 17.76 -26.57 -1.22
C VAL A 366 17.00 -27.84 -1.52
N ARG A 367 15.67 -27.76 -1.45
CA ARG A 367 14.76 -28.88 -1.69
C ARG A 367 13.77 -28.51 -2.77
N TRP A 368 13.18 -29.52 -3.38
CA TRP A 368 12.13 -29.32 -4.36
C TRP A 368 10.97 -30.30 -4.11
N VAL A 369 9.78 -29.94 -4.58
CA VAL A 369 8.61 -30.81 -4.60
C VAL A 369 7.70 -30.45 -5.77
N GLN A 370 7.09 -31.44 -6.42
CA GLN A 370 5.94 -31.22 -7.31
C GLN A 370 4.69 -31.12 -6.42
N GLU A 371 4.21 -29.91 -6.14
CA GLU A 371 3.07 -29.71 -5.22
C GLU A 371 1.76 -30.21 -5.82
N GLN A 372 1.58 -29.99 -7.11
CA GLN A 372 0.42 -30.42 -7.90
C GLN A 372 0.76 -30.33 -9.40
N ASP A 373 -0.17 -30.73 -10.28
CA ASP A 373 0.04 -30.52 -11.73
C ASP A 373 0.34 -29.05 -12.05
N GLY A 374 1.41 -28.84 -12.81
CA GLY A 374 1.87 -27.53 -13.23
C GLY A 374 2.43 -26.63 -12.13
N VAL A 375 2.63 -27.12 -10.89
CA VAL A 375 3.25 -26.33 -9.82
C VAL A 375 4.39 -27.09 -9.17
N ALA A 376 5.61 -26.58 -9.38
CA ALA A 376 6.80 -27.05 -8.70
C ALA A 376 7.26 -26.01 -7.67
N ARG A 377 7.59 -26.45 -6.46
CA ARG A 377 8.14 -25.58 -5.41
C ARG A 377 9.60 -25.92 -5.16
N ILE A 378 10.43 -24.89 -5.07
CA ILE A 378 11.81 -24.97 -4.62
C ILE A 378 11.87 -24.26 -3.27
N ARG A 379 12.23 -25.01 -2.22
CA ARG A 379 12.46 -24.48 -0.88
C ARG A 379 13.95 -24.23 -0.71
N ILE A 380 14.30 -22.99 -0.37
CA ILE A 380 15.66 -22.58 -0.04
C ILE A 380 15.69 -22.33 1.47
N GLU A 381 16.32 -23.22 2.21
CA GLU A 381 16.51 -23.06 3.66
C GLU A 381 17.75 -22.21 3.92
N LEU A 382 17.63 -21.20 4.77
CA LEU A 382 18.71 -20.27 5.08
C LEU A 382 19.41 -20.68 6.39
N ALA A 383 20.72 -20.47 6.45
CA ALA A 383 21.55 -20.84 7.59
C ALA A 383 21.51 -19.79 8.71
N GLY A 384 21.34 -18.51 8.35
CA GLY A 384 21.35 -17.39 9.29
C GLY A 384 19.97 -17.06 9.88
N PRO A 385 19.89 -16.49 11.09
CA PRO A 385 18.64 -16.10 11.74
C PRO A 385 18.04 -14.79 11.21
N GLN A 386 18.75 -14.09 10.32
CA GLN A 386 18.37 -12.84 9.69
C GLN A 386 18.61 -12.95 8.19
N GLN A 387 17.57 -12.69 7.39
CA GLN A 387 17.67 -12.60 5.93
C GLN A 387 18.07 -11.16 5.55
N TRP A 388 18.87 -10.99 4.51
CA TRP A 388 19.43 -9.66 4.15
C TRP A 388 18.97 -9.13 2.80
N GLY A 389 17.98 -9.78 2.21
CA GLY A 389 17.47 -9.43 0.89
C GLY A 389 17.67 -10.53 -0.13
N TYR A 390 16.83 -10.49 -1.15
CA TYR A 390 16.91 -11.35 -2.31
C TYR A 390 16.44 -10.63 -3.57
N THR A 391 16.89 -11.09 -4.72
CA THR A 391 16.36 -10.67 -6.02
C THR A 391 16.02 -11.87 -6.88
N THR A 392 15.11 -11.68 -7.82
CA THR A 392 14.75 -12.70 -8.80
C THR A 392 14.77 -12.12 -10.21
N PHE A 393 15.42 -12.84 -11.13
CA PHE A 393 15.54 -12.44 -12.52
C PHE A 393 15.78 -13.65 -13.42
N PHE A 394 15.60 -13.47 -14.73
CA PHE A 394 15.93 -14.48 -15.72
C PHE A 394 17.26 -14.17 -16.40
N ASP A 395 18.16 -15.14 -16.40
CA ASP A 395 19.38 -15.16 -17.23
C ASP A 395 19.13 -16.12 -18.42
N GLY A 396 18.81 -15.56 -19.58
CA GLY A 396 18.19 -16.32 -20.66
C GLY A 396 16.82 -16.86 -20.22
N THR A 397 16.68 -18.18 -20.11
CA THR A 397 15.52 -18.87 -19.54
C THR A 397 15.76 -19.36 -18.10
N THR A 398 16.98 -19.26 -17.58
CA THR A 398 17.32 -19.71 -16.22
C THR A 398 16.71 -18.75 -15.21
N LEU A 399 15.86 -19.23 -14.30
CA LEU A 399 15.45 -18.45 -13.15
C LEU A 399 16.61 -18.39 -12.16
N VAL A 400 16.99 -17.18 -11.75
CA VAL A 400 18.01 -16.94 -10.74
C VAL A 400 17.35 -16.31 -9.52
N VAL A 401 17.52 -16.94 -8.36
CA VAL A 401 17.20 -16.39 -7.05
C VAL A 401 18.52 -16.02 -6.38
N GLN A 402 18.80 -14.73 -6.28
CA GLN A 402 20.06 -14.24 -5.71
C GLN A 402 19.81 -13.73 -4.29
N LEU A 403 20.42 -14.40 -3.31
CA LEU A 403 20.31 -14.14 -1.88
C LEU A 403 21.50 -13.32 -1.40
N ARG A 404 21.25 -12.25 -0.65
CA ARG A 404 22.32 -11.46 -0.03
C ARG A 404 22.80 -12.14 1.25
N GLY A 405 24.11 -12.31 1.38
CA GLY A 405 24.73 -12.80 2.61
C GLY A 405 24.71 -11.76 3.73
N PRO A 406 24.84 -12.19 5.00
CA PRO A 406 24.92 -11.28 6.13
C PRO A 406 26.18 -10.41 6.03
N PRO A 407 26.10 -9.12 6.38
CA PRO A 407 27.23 -8.23 6.33
C PRO A 407 28.09 -8.47 7.59
N THR A 408 29.41 -8.26 7.50
CA THR A 408 30.31 -8.42 8.66
C THR A 408 30.17 -7.22 9.59
N VAL A 409 29.63 -7.40 10.79
CA VAL A 409 29.34 -6.30 11.73
C VAL A 409 30.36 -6.27 12.86
N SER A 410 30.96 -5.11 13.12
CA SER A 410 31.86 -4.86 14.24
C SER A 410 31.05 -4.42 15.47
N PRO A 411 31.05 -5.15 16.61
CA PRO A 411 30.24 -4.77 17.77
C PRO A 411 30.51 -3.34 18.31
N PRO A 412 31.76 -2.84 18.39
CA PRO A 412 32.01 -1.46 18.83
C PRO A 412 31.49 -0.39 17.88
N ARG A 413 31.41 -0.69 16.57
CA ARG A 413 30.96 0.25 15.52
C ARG A 413 30.02 -0.46 14.53
N PRO A 414 28.77 -0.74 14.91
CA PRO A 414 27.88 -1.59 14.11
C PRO A 414 27.52 -1.03 12.73
N LEU A 415 27.56 0.30 12.58
CA LEU A 415 27.21 0.99 11.35
C LEU A 415 28.41 1.30 10.44
N GLU A 416 29.64 1.00 10.87
CA GLU A 416 30.84 1.29 10.09
C GLU A 416 30.82 0.59 8.73
N GLY A 417 30.87 1.39 7.65
CA GLY A 417 30.85 0.91 6.27
C GLY A 417 29.52 0.31 5.82
N ARG A 418 28.43 0.41 6.59
CA ARG A 418 27.09 -0.01 6.17
C ARG A 418 26.52 0.94 5.14
N ARG A 419 25.93 0.40 4.07
CA ARG A 419 25.30 1.21 3.02
C ARG A 419 23.82 1.37 3.29
N ILE A 420 23.39 2.60 3.53
CA ILE A 420 22.02 2.92 3.92
C ILE A 420 21.49 3.96 2.93
N LEU A 421 20.35 3.69 2.32
CA LEU A 421 19.63 4.68 1.54
C LEU A 421 18.50 5.26 2.39
N ILE A 422 18.41 6.59 2.44
CA ILE A 422 17.28 7.31 3.04
C ILE A 422 16.42 7.90 1.92
N ASP A 423 15.12 7.63 1.97
CA ASP A 423 14.14 8.22 1.06
C ASP A 423 13.28 9.22 1.83
N PRO A 424 13.55 10.54 1.73
CA PRO A 424 12.64 11.54 2.27
C PRO A 424 11.34 11.51 1.46
N GLY A 425 10.22 11.22 2.11
CA GLY A 425 8.90 11.09 1.49
C GLY A 425 8.54 12.30 0.62
N HIS A 426 7.81 12.06 -0.47
CA HIS A 426 7.29 13.11 -1.36
C HIS A 426 8.38 13.99 -2.02
N GLY A 427 8.11 15.28 -2.26
CA GLY A 427 9.04 16.24 -2.87
C GLY A 427 8.57 16.79 -4.22
N GLY A 428 8.97 18.03 -4.52
CA GLY A 428 8.57 18.76 -5.72
C GLY A 428 7.06 18.96 -5.78
N SER A 429 6.44 18.38 -6.80
CA SER A 429 4.98 18.41 -7.02
C SER A 429 4.18 17.56 -6.04
N GLU A 430 4.82 16.63 -5.33
CA GLU A 430 4.18 15.79 -4.32
C GLU A 430 4.30 16.49 -2.96
N SER A 431 3.22 17.08 -2.45
CA SER A 431 3.23 17.72 -1.12
C SER A 431 3.22 16.71 0.04
N GLY A 432 2.65 15.53 -0.19
CA GLY A 432 2.30 14.58 0.87
C GLY A 432 1.08 15.02 1.67
N GLY A 433 0.90 14.43 2.84
CA GLY A 433 -0.13 14.84 3.79
C GLY A 433 0.03 16.30 4.25
N ALA A 434 -1.03 16.86 4.77
CA ALA A 434 -1.02 18.16 5.42
C ALA A 434 -1.86 18.05 6.69
N GLY A 435 -1.35 18.60 7.80
CA GLY A 435 -2.12 18.75 9.04
C GLY A 435 -2.70 20.15 9.21
N ALA A 436 -3.15 20.46 10.43
CA ALA A 436 -3.86 21.70 10.81
C ALA A 436 -3.20 23.04 10.40
N LEU A 437 -1.91 23.06 10.06
CA LEU A 437 -1.18 24.26 9.60
C LEU A 437 -0.92 24.31 8.09
N ARG A 438 -1.39 23.32 7.32
CA ARG A 438 -0.97 23.08 5.92
C ARG A 438 0.54 23.03 5.69
N VAL A 439 1.30 22.67 6.73
CA VAL A 439 2.70 22.31 6.51
C VAL A 439 2.69 21.03 5.69
N ASN A 440 3.27 21.09 4.49
CA ASN A 440 3.36 19.92 3.64
C ASN A 440 4.30 18.92 4.30
N GLU A 441 3.92 17.64 4.29
CA GLU A 441 4.76 16.55 4.78
C GLU A 441 6.18 16.60 4.18
N LYS A 442 6.30 16.89 2.88
CA LYS A 442 7.60 16.99 2.18
C LYS A 442 8.58 17.95 2.86
N ASP A 443 8.05 19.04 3.45
CA ASP A 443 8.81 20.13 4.07
C ASP A 443 9.26 19.77 5.49
N LEU A 444 8.63 18.76 6.10
CA LEU A 444 9.03 18.18 7.39
C LEU A 444 9.98 17.00 7.18
N MET A 445 9.71 16.15 6.19
CA MET A 445 10.46 14.92 5.97
C MET A 445 11.86 15.16 5.41
N LEU A 446 12.05 16.19 4.57
CA LEU A 446 13.39 16.52 4.05
C LEU A 446 14.38 16.92 5.17
N PRO A 447 14.11 17.95 6.01
CA PRO A 447 15.05 18.34 7.05
C PRO A 447 15.26 17.24 8.11
N LEU A 448 14.22 16.51 8.48
CA LEU A 448 14.34 15.35 9.38
C LEU A 448 15.30 14.30 8.80
N SER A 449 15.14 13.97 7.51
CA SER A 449 15.96 12.97 6.83
C SER A 449 17.41 13.42 6.64
N LEU A 450 17.66 14.72 6.43
CA LEU A 450 19.01 15.26 6.36
C LEU A 450 19.74 15.11 7.71
N ARG A 451 19.06 15.41 8.83
CA ARG A 451 19.60 15.17 10.19
C ARG A 451 19.89 13.69 10.44
N LEU A 452 18.97 12.80 10.03
CA LEU A 452 19.18 11.36 10.12
C LEU A 452 20.41 10.93 9.31
N ALA A 453 20.58 11.44 8.09
CA ALA A 453 21.73 11.14 7.25
C ALA A 453 23.05 11.56 7.90
N GLU A 454 23.12 12.76 8.48
CA GLU A 454 24.29 13.26 9.21
C GLU A 454 24.64 12.37 10.42
N LYS A 455 23.64 11.97 11.20
CA LYS A 455 23.83 11.08 12.36
C LYS A 455 24.33 9.70 11.95
N LEU A 456 23.75 9.10 10.91
CA LEU A 456 24.20 7.80 10.42
C LEU A 456 25.62 7.86 9.85
N ARG A 457 25.97 8.94 9.14
CA ARG A 457 27.35 9.20 8.67
C ARG A 457 28.34 9.35 9.83
N SER A 458 27.97 10.04 10.90
CA SER A 458 28.83 10.20 12.08
C SER A 458 29.05 8.90 12.85
N LEU A 459 28.13 7.93 12.72
CA LEU A 459 28.28 6.55 13.21
C LEU A 459 29.05 5.63 12.24
N GLY A 460 29.58 6.17 11.14
CA GLY A 460 30.45 5.47 10.20
C GLY A 460 29.75 4.84 8.99
N ALA A 461 28.43 5.05 8.83
CA ALA A 461 27.72 4.52 7.67
C ALA A 461 27.98 5.32 6.39
N THR A 462 27.88 4.65 5.25
CA THR A 462 27.79 5.28 3.93
C THR A 462 26.32 5.53 3.63
N VAL A 463 25.91 6.81 3.62
CA VAL A 463 24.51 7.21 3.47
C VAL A 463 24.28 7.94 2.16
N THR A 464 23.37 7.41 1.36
CA THR A 464 22.82 8.03 0.15
C THR A 464 21.36 8.41 0.36
N MET A 465 20.86 9.32 -0.48
CA MET A 465 19.48 9.82 -0.36
C MET A 465 18.82 9.87 -1.73
N THR A 466 17.51 9.58 -1.79
CA THR A 466 16.75 9.74 -3.05
C THR A 466 16.63 11.19 -3.48
N ARG A 467 16.61 12.11 -2.51
CA ARG A 467 16.66 13.56 -2.72
C ARG A 467 17.32 14.25 -1.53
N THR A 468 18.00 15.36 -1.82
CA THR A 468 18.59 16.27 -0.82
C THR A 468 18.03 17.70 -0.91
N ALA A 469 17.05 17.91 -1.79
CA ALA A 469 16.35 19.17 -2.02
C ALA A 469 14.86 18.90 -2.31
N ASP A 470 14.07 19.97 -2.46
CA ASP A 470 12.66 19.86 -2.84
C ASP A 470 12.53 19.59 -4.34
N LEU A 471 12.56 18.32 -4.73
CA LEU A 471 12.44 17.86 -6.11
C LEU A 471 11.57 16.60 -6.20
N THR A 472 10.89 16.43 -7.33
CA THR A 472 10.07 15.24 -7.59
C THR A 472 10.97 14.06 -7.96
N VAL A 473 10.94 13.00 -7.15
CA VAL A 473 11.54 11.69 -7.49
C VAL A 473 10.42 10.69 -7.81
N PRO A 474 10.36 10.15 -9.04
CA PRO A 474 9.40 9.12 -9.43
C PRO A 474 9.43 7.90 -8.50
N LEU A 475 8.25 7.39 -8.15
CA LEU A 475 8.06 6.40 -7.08
C LEU A 475 8.98 5.17 -7.20
N TYR A 476 9.12 4.60 -8.39
CA TYR A 476 9.90 3.38 -8.61
C TYR A 476 11.39 3.63 -8.88
N LEU A 477 11.82 4.88 -9.10
CA LEU A 477 13.24 5.21 -9.15
C LEU A 477 13.87 5.20 -7.75
N ARG A 478 13.10 5.54 -6.71
CA ARG A 478 13.53 5.52 -5.30
C ARG A 478 14.09 4.16 -4.86
N PRO A 479 13.35 3.04 -4.97
CA PRO A 479 13.88 1.74 -4.61
C PRO A 479 14.91 1.20 -5.62
N LEU A 480 14.83 1.60 -6.89
CA LEU A 480 15.83 1.24 -7.89
C LEU A 480 17.20 1.86 -7.57
N GLN A 481 17.22 3.10 -7.07
CA GLN A 481 18.44 3.74 -6.59
C GLN A 481 19.06 2.93 -5.44
N ALA A 482 18.25 2.47 -4.47
CA ALA A 482 18.74 1.64 -3.36
C ALA A 482 19.36 0.33 -3.85
N GLU A 483 18.73 -0.31 -4.84
CA GLU A 483 19.25 -1.53 -5.47
C GLU A 483 20.57 -1.26 -6.20
N ASN A 484 20.63 -0.22 -7.04
CA ASN A 484 21.81 0.12 -7.85
C ASN A 484 23.02 0.56 -7.00
N GLU A 485 22.78 1.25 -5.89
CA GLU A 485 23.82 1.64 -4.93
C GLU A 485 24.21 0.49 -3.98
N GLY A 486 23.57 -0.67 -4.13
CA GLY A 486 23.85 -1.86 -3.33
C GLY A 486 23.56 -1.67 -1.85
N ALA A 487 22.58 -0.81 -1.51
CA ALA A 487 22.17 -0.52 -0.14
C ALA A 487 21.80 -1.82 0.60
N GLU A 488 22.09 -1.88 1.89
CA GLU A 488 21.65 -2.96 2.78
C GLU A 488 20.28 -2.66 3.38
N VAL A 489 20.00 -1.37 3.57
CA VAL A 489 18.76 -0.86 4.17
C VAL A 489 18.25 0.33 3.36
N LEU A 490 16.94 0.33 3.09
CA LEU A 490 16.17 1.46 2.59
C LEU A 490 15.23 1.94 3.70
N LEU A 491 15.42 3.18 4.17
CA LEU A 491 14.56 3.85 5.13
C LEU A 491 13.74 4.93 4.41
N SER A 492 12.47 4.67 4.14
CA SER A 492 11.55 5.70 3.63
C SER A 492 10.90 6.43 4.79
N VAL A 493 11.09 7.75 4.87
CA VAL A 493 10.74 8.57 6.04
C VAL A 493 9.56 9.46 5.70
N HIS A 494 8.45 9.26 6.42
CA HIS A 494 7.13 9.85 6.20
C HIS A 494 6.50 10.35 7.51
N ALA A 495 5.39 11.09 7.40
CA ALA A 495 4.50 11.39 8.52
C ALA A 495 3.04 11.17 8.12
N ASN A 496 2.31 10.46 8.96
CA ASN A 496 1.01 9.91 8.62
C ASN A 496 -0.04 11.02 8.57
N ALA A 497 -1.06 10.84 7.74
CA ALA A 497 -2.24 11.68 7.73
C ALA A 497 -3.48 10.82 7.48
N LEU A 498 -4.59 11.20 8.10
CA LEU A 498 -5.82 10.44 7.99
C LEU A 498 -6.72 10.96 6.86
N PRO A 499 -7.39 10.07 6.12
CA PRO A 499 -8.40 10.46 5.15
C PRO A 499 -9.72 10.85 5.84
N ASP A 500 -10.64 11.42 5.06
CA ASP A 500 -12.04 11.57 5.50
C ASP A 500 -12.68 10.24 5.87
N GLY A 501 -13.68 10.30 6.76
CA GLY A 501 -14.42 9.14 7.25
C GLY A 501 -13.76 8.44 8.44
N VAL A 502 -12.57 8.89 8.86
CA VAL A 502 -11.85 8.38 10.03
C VAL A 502 -11.80 9.47 11.10
N ASP A 503 -12.14 9.11 12.34
CA ASP A 503 -12.02 9.99 13.50
C ASP A 503 -10.53 10.20 13.86
N PRO A 504 -9.98 11.42 13.69
CA PRO A 504 -8.57 11.70 13.89
C PRO A 504 -8.14 11.58 15.35
N LYS A 505 -9.07 11.69 16.31
CA LYS A 505 -8.75 11.65 17.74
C LYS A 505 -8.37 10.23 18.22
N ARG A 506 -8.50 9.22 17.35
CA ARG A 506 -8.22 7.81 17.67
C ARG A 506 -6.83 7.34 17.25
N TYR A 507 -6.09 8.13 16.47
CA TYR A 507 -4.80 7.71 15.90
C TYR A 507 -3.74 8.76 16.18
N ARG A 508 -2.59 8.31 16.64
CA ARG A 508 -1.39 9.10 16.91
C ARG A 508 -0.20 8.17 17.06
N GLY A 509 1.01 8.70 16.98
CA GLY A 509 2.21 7.92 17.22
C GLY A 509 3.03 7.58 15.99
N ALA A 510 4.20 7.03 16.27
CA ALA A 510 5.07 6.49 15.24
C ALA A 510 4.61 5.09 14.84
N GLY A 511 4.63 4.82 13.53
CA GLY A 511 4.34 3.51 12.94
C GLY A 511 5.44 3.09 11.98
N VAL A 512 5.78 1.79 11.95
CA VAL A 512 6.78 1.27 11.00
C VAL A 512 6.17 0.17 10.15
N TYR A 513 6.28 0.35 8.84
CA TYR A 513 5.65 -0.45 7.82
C TYR A 513 6.69 -1.31 7.11
N TYR A 514 6.34 -2.57 6.87
CA TYR A 514 7.15 -3.53 6.13
C TYR A 514 6.27 -4.36 5.19
N TYR A 515 6.90 -5.05 4.23
CA TYR A 515 6.21 -6.00 3.37
C TYR A 515 6.86 -7.39 3.48
N TRP A 516 8.17 -7.46 3.24
CA TRP A 516 8.89 -8.73 3.38
C TRP A 516 9.24 -9.04 4.83
N PRO A 517 9.00 -10.27 5.32
CA PRO A 517 9.37 -10.70 6.67
C PRO A 517 10.82 -10.41 7.07
N GLN A 518 11.76 -10.43 6.11
CA GLN A 518 13.17 -10.05 6.34
C GLN A 518 13.35 -8.67 7.01
N ALA A 519 12.45 -7.72 6.76
CA ALA A 519 12.53 -6.35 7.27
C ALA A 519 11.87 -6.18 8.65
N ARG A 520 11.15 -7.20 9.15
CA ARG A 520 10.42 -7.09 10.43
C ARG A 520 11.33 -6.80 11.63
N PRO A 521 12.49 -7.48 11.82
CA PRO A 521 13.36 -7.19 12.96
C PRO A 521 13.95 -5.76 12.93
N LEU A 522 14.16 -5.20 11.73
CA LEU A 522 14.54 -3.80 11.58
C LEU A 522 13.39 -2.87 11.99
N ALA A 523 12.17 -3.16 11.56
CA ALA A 523 10.99 -2.38 11.95
C ALA A 523 10.78 -2.39 13.47
N ASP A 524 10.94 -3.55 14.11
CA ASP A 524 10.85 -3.70 15.58
C ASP A 524 11.89 -2.81 16.29
N ALA A 525 13.15 -2.82 15.84
CA ALA A 525 14.23 -2.05 16.45
C ALA A 525 14.04 -0.52 16.29
N LEU A 526 13.58 -0.07 15.13
CA LEU A 526 13.31 1.34 14.86
C LEU A 526 12.16 1.86 15.74
N LEU A 527 11.04 1.14 15.78
CA LEU A 527 9.90 1.56 16.60
C LEU A 527 10.25 1.51 18.09
N ALA A 528 10.91 0.45 18.57
CA ALA A 528 11.33 0.36 19.97
C ALA A 528 12.22 1.55 20.37
N SER A 529 13.14 1.96 19.51
CA SER A 529 14.00 3.11 19.76
C SER A 529 13.23 4.43 19.80
N LEU A 530 12.28 4.64 18.88
CA LEU A 530 11.40 5.82 18.87
C LEU A 530 10.59 5.92 20.17
N LEU A 531 9.95 4.83 20.59
CA LEU A 531 9.13 4.81 21.81
C LEU A 531 9.97 4.99 23.07
N GLN A 532 11.21 4.52 23.07
CA GLN A 532 12.12 4.70 24.21
C GLN A 532 12.65 6.14 24.33
N ARG A 533 12.95 6.79 23.20
CA ARG A 533 13.67 8.08 23.19
C ARG A 533 12.77 9.29 22.95
N VAL A 534 11.59 9.07 22.38
CA VAL A 534 10.59 10.11 22.08
C VAL A 534 9.19 9.60 22.47
N PRO A 535 8.97 9.19 23.74
CA PRO A 535 7.72 8.56 24.17
C PRO A 535 6.47 9.43 23.94
N GLU A 536 6.63 10.75 23.90
CA GLU A 536 5.55 11.70 23.64
C GLU A 536 4.94 11.59 22.24
N VAL A 537 5.65 10.98 21.27
CA VAL A 537 5.12 10.77 19.92
C VAL A 537 3.89 9.85 19.96
N GLY A 538 3.93 8.79 20.78
CA GLY A 538 2.91 7.74 20.84
C GLY A 538 3.27 6.52 19.98
N ASN A 539 2.41 5.51 20.01
CA ASN A 539 2.66 4.21 19.38
C ASN A 539 1.52 3.85 18.41
N ASP A 540 1.81 3.86 17.11
CA ASP A 540 0.91 3.36 16.05
C ASP A 540 1.24 1.90 15.67
N GLY A 541 2.37 1.37 16.13
CA GLY A 541 2.71 -0.04 16.00
C GLY A 541 3.45 -0.40 14.71
N ILE A 542 3.40 -1.69 14.38
CA ILE A 542 4.16 -2.27 13.27
C ILE A 542 3.20 -2.92 12.29
N HIS A 543 3.28 -2.49 11.05
CA HIS A 543 2.26 -2.77 10.04
C HIS A 543 2.83 -3.55 8.88
N TYR A 544 2.18 -4.65 8.51
CA TYR A 544 2.39 -5.25 7.19
C TYR A 544 1.54 -4.48 6.18
N GLN A 545 2.18 -3.92 5.14
CA GLN A 545 1.45 -3.20 4.10
C GLN A 545 2.16 -3.23 2.75
N ASN A 546 1.35 -3.32 1.69
CA ASN A 546 1.78 -3.34 0.30
C ASN A 546 2.12 -1.91 -0.22
N LEU A 547 3.14 -1.29 0.35
CA LEU A 547 3.64 0.04 -0.06
C LEU A 547 4.80 -0.09 -1.05
N ALA A 548 4.93 0.85 -1.99
CA ALA A 548 5.95 0.77 -3.02
C ALA A 548 7.39 0.77 -2.48
N LEU A 549 7.60 1.43 -1.34
CA LEU A 549 8.90 1.53 -0.69
C LEU A 549 9.15 0.40 0.33
N THR A 550 8.15 -0.43 0.65
CA THR A 550 8.33 -1.63 1.50
C THR A 550 8.47 -2.91 0.66
N ARG A 551 7.90 -2.91 -0.55
CA ARG A 551 7.97 -4.00 -1.54
C ARG A 551 9.35 -4.38 -2.09
N PRO A 552 10.40 -3.53 -2.14
CA PRO A 552 11.68 -3.95 -2.68
C PRO A 552 12.28 -5.07 -1.84
N SER A 553 12.77 -6.12 -2.50
CA SER A 553 13.31 -7.30 -1.81
C SER A 553 14.84 -7.32 -1.74
N ALA A 554 15.54 -6.55 -2.59
CA ALA A 554 17.01 -6.58 -2.73
C ALA A 554 17.76 -6.11 -1.47
N GLN A 555 17.10 -5.29 -0.65
CA GLN A 555 17.56 -4.74 0.63
C GLN A 555 16.44 -4.82 1.66
N LEU A 556 16.77 -4.63 2.94
CA LEU A 556 15.77 -4.47 3.99
C LEU A 556 15.07 -3.13 3.79
N SER A 557 13.77 -3.15 3.53
CA SER A 557 13.01 -1.96 3.15
C SER A 557 11.87 -1.72 4.13
N VAL A 558 11.89 -0.56 4.78
CA VAL A 558 10.84 -0.12 5.71
C VAL A 558 10.38 1.28 5.35
N LEU A 559 9.12 1.55 5.61
CA LEU A 559 8.57 2.91 5.60
C LEU A 559 8.22 3.29 7.04
N ILE A 560 8.66 4.47 7.46
CA ILE A 560 8.52 4.95 8.82
C ILE A 560 7.56 6.14 8.76
N GLU A 561 6.38 5.95 9.33
CA GLU A 561 5.49 7.05 9.66
C GLU A 561 5.93 7.60 11.02
N THR A 562 6.69 8.68 10.99
CA THR A 562 7.40 9.19 12.18
C THR A 562 6.47 9.75 13.25
N ALA A 563 5.31 10.29 12.84
CA ALA A 563 4.23 10.78 13.68
C ALA A 563 2.97 11.01 12.80
N TYR A 564 1.84 11.39 13.40
CA TYR A 564 0.64 11.83 12.66
C TYR A 564 0.59 13.36 12.50
N LEU A 565 0.48 13.87 11.28
CA LEU A 565 0.24 15.28 10.98
C LEU A 565 -1.12 15.77 11.50
N THR A 566 -2.09 14.86 11.60
CA THR A 566 -3.44 15.10 12.12
C THR A 566 -3.52 15.04 13.65
N ASP A 567 -2.42 14.76 14.35
CA ASP A 567 -2.33 14.90 15.80
C ASP A 567 -1.56 16.19 16.14
N PRO A 568 -2.16 17.17 16.84
CA PRO A 568 -1.51 18.46 17.08
C PRO A 568 -0.18 18.38 17.84
N ASP A 569 -0.02 17.43 18.78
CA ASP A 569 1.23 17.28 19.54
C ASP A 569 2.33 16.65 18.68
N ASN A 570 1.99 15.69 17.83
CA ASN A 570 2.87 15.10 16.82
C ASN A 570 3.31 16.15 15.80
N LEU A 571 2.39 17.00 15.32
CA LEU A 571 2.73 18.08 14.40
C LEU A 571 3.70 19.08 15.03
N ARG A 572 3.47 19.48 16.29
CA ARG A 572 4.40 20.34 17.05
C ARG A 572 5.79 19.71 17.17
N LEU A 573 5.84 18.41 17.47
CA LEU A 573 7.09 17.67 17.55
C LEU A 573 7.85 17.72 16.22
N LEU A 574 7.17 17.42 15.10
CA LEU A 574 7.74 17.42 13.74
C LEU A 574 8.20 18.80 13.29
N MET A 575 7.52 19.87 13.70
CA MET A 575 7.89 21.24 13.35
C MET A 575 9.05 21.79 14.18
N SER A 576 9.27 21.27 15.38
CA SER A 576 10.31 21.77 16.27
C SER A 576 11.70 21.24 15.88
N ALA A 577 12.70 22.11 15.86
CA ALA A 577 14.08 21.72 15.59
C ALA A 577 14.59 20.66 16.59
N SER A 578 14.22 20.79 17.87
CA SER A 578 14.58 19.82 18.91
C SER A 578 13.86 18.48 18.73
N GLY A 579 12.59 18.48 18.29
CA GLY A 579 11.84 17.27 17.99
C GLY A 579 12.41 16.52 16.80
N GLN A 580 12.72 17.21 15.71
CA GLN A 580 13.40 16.60 14.55
C GLN A 580 14.75 16.00 14.93
N GLU A 581 15.53 16.68 15.78
CA GLU A 581 16.81 16.17 16.25
C GLU A 581 16.66 14.88 17.08
N ARG A 582 15.66 14.83 17.98
CA ARG A 582 15.36 13.64 18.79
C ARG A 582 14.85 12.47 17.95
N LEU A 583 13.96 12.73 16.99
CA LEU A 583 13.44 11.72 16.07
C LEU A 583 14.57 11.14 15.20
N ALA A 584 15.41 11.99 14.62
CA ALA A 584 16.57 11.55 13.85
C ALA A 584 17.56 10.73 14.69
N ASP A 585 17.80 11.12 15.95
CA ASP A 585 18.64 10.35 16.87
C ASP A 585 18.05 8.98 17.19
N ALA A 586 16.76 8.94 17.50
CA ALA A 586 16.06 7.69 17.80
C ALA A 586 16.12 6.70 16.61
N LEU A 587 15.91 7.17 15.38
CA LEU A 587 16.03 6.34 14.19
C LEU A 587 17.46 5.84 13.98
N ALA A 588 18.47 6.71 14.13
CA ALA A 588 19.87 6.31 14.01
C ALA A 588 20.27 5.24 15.04
N ARG A 589 19.82 5.39 16.29
CA ARG A 589 20.05 4.41 17.36
C ARG A 589 19.28 3.12 17.16
N GLY A 590 18.05 3.18 16.66
CA GLY A 590 17.28 1.97 16.33
C GLY A 590 17.95 1.13 15.25
N LEU A 591 18.54 1.79 14.24
CA LEU A 591 19.32 1.09 13.22
C LEU A 591 20.63 0.52 13.77
N GLU A 592 21.35 1.28 14.62
CA GLU A 592 22.54 0.78 15.30
C GLU A 592 22.23 -0.45 16.17
N ASP A 593 21.15 -0.43 16.93
CA ASP A 593 20.68 -1.52 17.78
C ASP A 593 20.31 -2.76 16.93
N PHE A 594 19.65 -2.56 15.78
CA PHE A 594 19.37 -3.63 14.82
C PHE A 594 20.66 -4.34 14.38
N TYR A 595 21.67 -3.61 13.92
CA TYR A 595 22.95 -4.20 13.48
C TYR A 595 23.71 -4.85 14.63
N ARG A 596 23.73 -4.21 15.82
CA ARG A 596 24.37 -4.76 17.02
C ARG A 596 23.79 -6.12 17.40
N ALA A 597 22.47 -6.28 17.30
CA ALA A 597 21.78 -7.55 17.59
C ALA A 597 22.14 -8.71 16.63
N GLN A 598 22.83 -8.43 15.52
CA GLN A 598 23.31 -9.44 14.56
C GLN A 598 24.69 -10.00 14.93
N THR A 599 25.38 -9.39 15.89
CA THR A 599 26.72 -9.82 16.35
C THR A 599 26.67 -10.75 17.56
N LEU A 600 25.55 -10.80 18.28
CA LEU A 600 25.44 -11.56 19.50
C LEU A 600 25.25 -13.05 19.17
N PRO A 601 26.07 -13.98 19.73
CA PRO A 601 25.72 -15.39 19.72
C PRO A 601 24.40 -15.54 20.47
N ARG A 602 23.33 -15.87 19.75
CA ARG A 602 22.01 -15.97 20.36
C ARG A 602 21.96 -17.21 21.25
N ARG A 603 21.70 -17.01 22.53
CA ARG A 603 21.49 -18.06 23.54
C ARG A 603 20.25 -18.90 23.25
#